data_AF-A0A1C5VMQ7-F1
#
_entry.id   AF-A0A1C5VMQ7-F1
#
_cell.length_a   1.000
_cell.length_b   1.000
_cell.length_c   1.000
_cell.angle_alpha   90.00
_cell.angle_beta   90.00
_cell.angle_gamma   90.00
#
_symmetry.space_group_name_H-M   'P 1'
#
loop_
_entity.id
_entity.type
_entity.pdbx_description
1 polymer ?
#
loop_
_entity_poly.entity_id
_entity_poly.type
_entity_poly.pdbx_seq_one_letter_code
_entity_poly.pdbx_strand_id
1 'polypeptide(L)'
;MKQTNTKKLAVAAVFCAVAVAGSLFSFPVFGSKCSPVQHMVNILCAVLLGPGYGLGAAFAAALIRNLLGLGSLMAFPGSMFGALICGLVYQKTQNIPATLIGEVFGTSVLGGLTAYPVAVFLMGKSAAGLAFYAYVIPFLVSTAGGAVISGVLIYSLKKANILAGMQEAMGQ
;
A
#
# COMPACT_ATOMS: atom_id res chain seq x y z
N MET A 1 -14.99 -25.61 -0.82
CA MET A 1 -13.78 -25.22 -1.57
C MET A 1 -13.81 -23.71 -1.75
N LYS A 2 -12.78 -22.97 -1.31
CA LYS A 2 -12.70 -21.52 -1.58
C LYS A 2 -12.50 -21.36 -3.10
N GLN A 3 -13.50 -20.81 -3.78
CA GLN A 3 -13.38 -20.43 -5.19
C GLN A 3 -12.30 -19.36 -5.30
N THR A 4 -11.08 -19.79 -5.63
CA THR A 4 -9.95 -18.87 -5.79
C THR A 4 -10.14 -18.18 -7.14
N ASN A 5 -10.40 -16.87 -7.12
CA ASN A 5 -10.56 -16.12 -8.35
C ASN A 5 -9.17 -15.92 -8.97
N THR A 6 -8.79 -16.83 -9.87
CA THR A 6 -7.49 -16.87 -10.54
C THR A 6 -7.16 -15.56 -11.24
N LYS A 7 -8.19 -14.86 -11.75
CA LYS A 7 -8.05 -13.54 -12.36
C LYS A 7 -7.66 -12.47 -11.34
N LYS A 8 -8.33 -12.39 -10.19
CA LYS A 8 -7.93 -11.46 -9.10
C LYS A 8 -6.52 -11.75 -8.62
N LEU A 9 -6.15 -13.03 -8.50
CA LEU A 9 -4.81 -13.44 -8.10
C LEU A 9 -3.75 -13.00 -9.11
N ALA A 10 -4.00 -13.19 -10.41
CA ALA A 10 -3.11 -12.75 -11.47
C ALA A 10 -2.93 -11.23 -11.47
N VAL A 11 -4.02 -10.46 -11.34
CA VAL A 11 -3.95 -8.99 -11.26
C VAL A 11 -3.22 -8.55 -9.99
N ALA A 12 -3.45 -9.21 -8.84
CA ALA A 12 -2.70 -8.95 -7.61
C ALA A 12 -1.19 -9.20 -7.80
N ALA A 13 -0.81 -10.25 -8.52
CA ALA A 13 0.58 -10.56 -8.84
C ALA A 13 1.21 -9.49 -9.75
N VAL A 14 0.47 -9.02 -10.76
CA VAL A 14 0.92 -7.90 -11.63
C VAL A 14 1.11 -6.64 -10.80
N PHE A 15 0.16 -6.29 -9.93
CA PHE A 15 0.27 -5.14 -9.05
C PHE A 15 1.44 -5.27 -8.07
N CYS A 16 1.68 -6.45 -7.52
CA CYS A 16 2.88 -6.75 -6.72
C CYS A 16 4.16 -6.47 -7.53
N ALA A 17 4.25 -6.94 -8.77
CA ALA A 17 5.40 -6.69 -9.64
C ALA A 17 5.60 -5.19 -9.94
N VAL A 18 4.52 -4.45 -10.20
CA VAL A 18 4.55 -2.99 -10.39
C VAL A 18 5.06 -2.28 -9.13
N ALA A 19 4.60 -2.70 -7.95
CA ALA A 19 5.07 -2.19 -6.67
C ALA A 19 6.57 -2.43 -6.47
N VAL A 20 7.05 -3.64 -6.72
CA VAL A 20 8.47 -4.02 -6.61
C VAL A 20 9.32 -3.23 -7.59
N ALA A 21 8.94 -3.17 -8.87
CA ALA A 21 9.65 -2.42 -9.90
C ALA A 21 9.64 -0.91 -9.61
N GLY A 22 8.52 -0.37 -9.17
CA GLY A 22 8.39 1.04 -8.78
C GLY A 22 9.27 1.41 -7.59
N SER A 23 9.54 0.45 -6.69
CA SER A 23 10.48 0.65 -5.58
C SER A 23 11.95 0.77 -6.03
N LEU A 24 12.30 0.49 -7.29
CA LEU A 24 13.62 0.85 -7.83
C LEU A 24 13.82 2.37 -7.92
N PHE A 25 12.73 3.13 -8.03
CA PHE A 25 12.72 4.59 -8.06
C PHE A 25 12.43 5.20 -6.68
N SER A 26 12.68 4.45 -5.59
CA SER A 26 12.45 4.94 -4.23
C SER A 26 13.45 6.01 -3.83
N PHE A 27 12.98 7.05 -3.13
CA PHE A 27 13.84 8.10 -2.59
C PHE A 27 14.12 7.86 -1.10
N PRO A 28 15.39 7.93 -0.64
CA PRO A 28 15.70 7.86 0.78
C PRO A 28 15.30 9.18 1.46
N VAL A 29 14.40 9.10 2.44
CA VAL A 29 13.93 10.23 3.24
C VAL A 29 14.03 9.84 4.72
N PHE A 30 14.93 10.49 5.47
CA PHE A 30 15.15 10.27 6.91
C PHE A 30 15.31 8.79 7.33
N GLY A 31 16.09 8.00 6.58
CA GLY A 31 16.32 6.57 6.90
C GLY A 31 15.20 5.63 6.46
N SER A 32 14.11 6.16 5.89
CA SER A 32 13.03 5.39 5.26
C SER A 32 13.09 5.51 3.73
N LYS A 33 12.76 4.45 3.00
CA LYS A 33 12.63 4.48 1.54
C LYS A 33 11.18 4.81 1.17
N CYS A 34 10.99 6.01 0.62
CA CYS A 34 9.72 6.52 0.13
C CYS A 34 9.40 5.84 -1.22
N SER A 35 8.30 5.09 -1.29
CA SER A 35 7.89 4.33 -2.48
C SER A 35 6.43 4.65 -2.83
N PRO A 36 6.16 5.80 -3.50
CA PRO A 36 4.82 6.24 -3.86
C PRO A 36 4.02 5.21 -4.67
N VAL A 37 4.72 4.43 -5.51
CA VAL A 37 4.12 3.37 -6.32
C VAL A 37 3.49 2.27 -5.46
N GLN A 38 4.03 1.98 -4.28
CA GLN A 38 3.47 0.98 -3.36
C GLN A 38 2.08 1.41 -2.87
N HIS A 39 1.97 2.67 -2.41
CA HIS A 39 0.72 3.23 -1.92
C HIS A 39 -0.31 3.34 -3.04
N MET A 40 0.15 3.64 -4.26
CA MET A 40 -0.72 3.61 -5.43
C MET A 40 -1.28 2.21 -5.69
N VAL A 41 -0.41 1.21 -5.67
CA VAL A 41 -0.82 -0.20 -5.82
C VAL A 41 -1.81 -0.61 -4.74
N ASN A 42 -1.60 -0.20 -3.48
CA ASN A 42 -2.53 -0.48 -2.38
C ASN A 42 -3.94 0.04 -2.69
N ILE A 43 -4.06 1.30 -3.13
CA ILE A 43 -5.35 1.92 -3.45
C ILE A 43 -6.00 1.23 -4.68
N LEU A 44 -5.22 0.91 -5.72
CA LEU A 44 -5.75 0.17 -6.88
C LEU A 44 -6.23 -1.23 -6.48
N CYS A 45 -5.52 -1.93 -5.60
CA CYS A 45 -5.97 -3.19 -5.05
C CYS A 45 -7.25 -3.04 -4.24
N ALA A 46 -7.38 -1.97 -3.44
CA ALA A 46 -8.59 -1.68 -2.68
C ALA A 46 -9.80 -1.52 -3.61
N VAL A 47 -9.64 -0.76 -4.69
CA VAL A 47 -10.72 -0.45 -5.64
C VAL A 47 -11.11 -1.61 -6.55
N LEU A 48 -10.14 -2.44 -6.96
CA LEU A 48 -10.35 -3.48 -7.98
C LEU A 48 -10.42 -4.90 -7.42
N LEU A 49 -9.66 -5.19 -6.36
CA LEU A 49 -9.46 -6.56 -5.87
C LEU A 49 -10.05 -6.80 -4.48
N GLY A 50 -10.18 -5.74 -3.68
CA GLY A 50 -10.65 -5.77 -2.30
C GLY A 50 -9.55 -6.02 -1.27
N PRO A 51 -9.88 -5.95 0.03
CA PRO A 51 -8.91 -5.91 1.12
C PRO A 51 -8.01 -7.15 1.22
N GLY A 52 -8.56 -8.35 0.96
CA GLY A 52 -7.80 -9.60 1.09
C GLY A 52 -6.66 -9.73 0.06
N TYR A 53 -6.95 -9.45 -1.22
CA TYR A 53 -5.93 -9.47 -2.28
C TYR A 53 -4.97 -8.29 -2.14
N GLY A 54 -5.45 -7.12 -1.73
CA GLY A 54 -4.59 -5.95 -1.44
C GLY A 54 -3.58 -6.22 -0.33
N LEU A 55 -4.01 -6.80 0.78
CA LEU A 55 -3.12 -7.19 1.87
C LEU A 55 -2.07 -8.23 1.41
N GLY A 56 -2.50 -9.23 0.63
CA GLY A 56 -1.59 -10.24 0.08
C GLY A 56 -0.55 -9.65 -0.88
N ALA A 57 -0.97 -8.76 -1.77
CA ALA A 57 -0.08 -8.06 -2.70
C ALA A 57 0.91 -7.14 -1.96
N ALA A 58 0.44 -6.40 -0.95
CA ALA A 58 1.27 -5.54 -0.10
C ALA A 58 2.35 -6.34 0.65
N PHE A 59 1.96 -7.47 1.24
CA PHE A 59 2.89 -8.39 1.91
C PHE A 59 3.91 -8.98 0.94
N ALA A 60 3.47 -9.52 -0.20
CA ALA A 60 4.36 -10.10 -1.19
C ALA A 60 5.36 -9.07 -1.74
N ALA A 61 4.90 -7.85 -2.03
CA ALA A 61 5.76 -6.77 -2.48
C ALA A 61 6.76 -6.36 -1.39
N ALA A 62 6.34 -6.25 -0.12
CA ALA A 62 7.26 -5.96 0.98
C ALA A 62 8.32 -7.06 1.16
N LEU A 63 7.92 -8.34 1.07
CA LEU A 63 8.81 -9.49 1.14
C LEU A 63 9.85 -9.48 0.02
N ILE A 64 9.41 -9.40 -1.24
CA ILE A 64 10.32 -9.40 -2.40
C ILE A 64 11.29 -8.22 -2.33
N ARG A 65 10.80 -7.02 -2.01
CA ARG A 65 11.67 -5.84 -1.88
C ARG A 65 12.71 -6.02 -0.77
N ASN A 66 12.35 -6.64 0.35
CA ASN A 66 13.29 -6.89 1.43
C ASN A 66 14.37 -7.91 1.02
N LEU A 67 13.97 -9.00 0.34
CA LEU A 67 14.90 -9.99 -0.21
C LEU A 67 15.88 -9.39 -1.24
N LEU A 68 15.41 -8.42 -2.04
CA LEU A 68 16.24 -7.69 -3.02
C LEU A 68 17.07 -6.55 -2.40
N GLY A 69 17.01 -6.32 -1.09
CA GLY A 69 17.68 -5.18 -0.42
C GLY A 69 17.10 -3.80 -0.77
N LEU A 70 15.98 -3.77 -1.50
CA LEU A 70 15.28 -2.55 -1.91
C LEU A 70 14.38 -2.01 -0.80
N GLY A 71 13.85 -2.88 0.07
CA GLY A 71 12.93 -2.53 1.16
C GLY A 71 13.61 -2.39 2.52
N SER A 72 12.82 -1.98 3.52
CA SER A 72 13.16 -2.05 4.95
C SER A 72 12.16 -2.95 5.67
N LEU A 73 12.47 -3.42 6.88
CA LEU A 73 11.51 -4.18 7.70
C LEU A 73 10.27 -3.35 8.06
N MET A 74 10.38 -2.03 8.03
CA MET A 74 9.24 -1.12 8.26
C MET A 74 8.26 -1.06 7.09
N ALA A 75 8.65 -1.54 5.91
CA ALA A 75 7.78 -1.56 4.74
C ALA A 75 6.59 -2.53 4.91
N PHE A 76 6.71 -3.53 5.78
CA PHE A 76 5.63 -4.48 6.10
C PHE A 76 4.46 -3.80 6.83
N PRO A 77 4.61 -3.29 8.07
CA PRO A 77 3.50 -2.69 8.80
C PRO A 77 2.85 -1.54 8.02
N GLY A 78 3.67 -0.62 7.49
CA GLY A 78 3.20 0.50 6.67
C GLY A 78 2.27 0.07 5.54
N SER A 79 2.77 -0.76 4.64
CA SER A 79 2.03 -1.12 3.44
C SER A 79 0.86 -2.06 3.72
N MET A 80 0.98 -2.98 4.68
CA MET A 80 -0.08 -3.93 5.01
C MET A 80 -1.26 -3.26 5.71
N PHE A 81 -1.01 -2.38 6.69
CA PHE A 81 -2.08 -1.61 7.34
C PHE A 81 -2.71 -0.61 6.39
N GLY A 82 -1.92 0.06 5.54
CA GLY A 82 -2.43 0.89 4.46
C GLY A 82 -3.41 0.12 3.56
N ALA A 83 -2.93 -0.97 2.95
CA ALA A 83 -3.72 -1.80 2.02
C ALA A 83 -5.00 -2.35 2.66
N LEU A 84 -4.92 -2.78 3.91
CA LEU A 84 -6.05 -3.32 4.64
C LEU A 84 -7.09 -2.23 4.92
N ILE A 85 -6.67 -1.09 5.47
CA ILE A 85 -7.60 -0.01 5.83
C ILE A 85 -8.22 0.60 4.58
N CYS A 86 -7.43 0.95 3.56
CA CYS A 86 -7.99 1.51 2.34
C CYS A 86 -8.93 0.50 1.64
N GLY A 87 -8.57 -0.79 1.64
CA GLY A 87 -9.42 -1.87 1.15
C GLY A 87 -10.76 -1.98 1.89
N LEU A 88 -10.75 -1.93 3.22
CA LEU A 88 -11.96 -1.99 4.04
C LEU A 88 -12.83 -0.74 3.89
N VAL A 89 -12.20 0.44 3.84
CA VAL A 89 -12.89 1.71 3.62
C VAL A 89 -13.58 1.71 2.26
N TYR A 90 -12.89 1.31 1.19
CA TYR A 90 -13.51 1.23 -0.13
C TYR A 90 -14.64 0.22 -0.16
N GLN A 91 -14.42 -0.98 0.40
CA GLN A 91 -15.44 -2.03 0.44
C GLN A 91 -16.74 -1.54 1.10
N LYS A 92 -16.64 -0.76 2.19
CA LYS A 92 -17.80 -0.27 2.94
C LYS A 92 -18.42 1.00 2.38
N THR A 93 -17.62 1.90 1.81
CA THR A 93 -18.06 3.25 1.42
C THR A 93 -18.19 3.44 -0.08
N GLN A 94 -17.52 2.62 -0.89
CA GLN A 94 -17.35 2.76 -2.34
C GLN A 94 -16.88 4.17 -2.76
N ASN A 95 -16.22 4.88 -1.83
CA ASN A 95 -15.85 6.28 -1.95
C ASN A 95 -14.33 6.41 -2.14
N ILE A 96 -13.93 6.95 -3.30
CA ILE A 96 -12.52 7.10 -3.67
C ILE A 96 -11.79 8.04 -2.70
N PRO A 97 -12.27 9.28 -2.42
CA PRO A 97 -11.64 10.17 -1.42
C PRO A 97 -11.45 9.51 -0.05
N ALA A 98 -12.47 8.80 0.46
CA ALA A 98 -12.36 8.09 1.73
C ALA A 98 -11.27 7.01 1.69
N THR A 99 -11.12 6.32 0.55
CA THR A 99 -10.09 5.30 0.33
C THR A 99 -8.68 5.89 0.31
N LEU A 100 -8.50 7.04 -0.33
CA LEU A 100 -7.24 7.78 -0.32
C LEU A 100 -6.84 8.16 1.11
N ILE A 101 -7.78 8.71 1.88
CA ILE A 101 -7.56 9.03 3.30
C ILE A 101 -7.25 7.77 4.10
N GLY A 102 -7.94 6.67 3.81
CA GLY A 102 -7.71 5.37 4.45
C GLY A 102 -6.29 4.85 4.25
N GLU A 103 -5.71 4.98 3.04
CA GLU A 103 -4.32 4.59 2.77
C GLU A 103 -3.34 5.50 3.51
N VAL A 104 -3.57 6.81 3.49
CA VAL A 104 -2.74 7.80 4.18
C VAL A 104 -2.72 7.53 5.67
N PHE A 105 -3.89 7.35 6.27
CA PHE A 105 -4.05 7.09 7.69
C PHE A 105 -3.50 5.71 8.08
N GLY A 106 -3.84 4.67 7.33
CA GLY A 106 -3.40 3.31 7.61
C GLY A 106 -1.90 3.14 7.52
N THR A 107 -1.25 3.79 6.56
CA THR A 107 0.21 3.72 6.41
C THR A 107 0.91 4.60 7.44
N SER A 108 0.53 5.88 7.55
CA SER A 108 1.32 6.83 8.34
C SER A 108 1.05 6.69 9.85
N VAL A 109 -0.22 6.50 10.24
CA VAL A 109 -0.60 6.40 11.66
C VAL A 109 -0.47 4.96 12.13
N LEU A 110 -1.27 4.02 11.61
CA LEU A 110 -1.20 2.65 12.11
C LEU A 110 0.11 1.96 11.73
N GLY A 111 0.55 2.12 10.48
CA GLY A 111 1.82 1.59 10.02
C GLY A 111 3.03 2.19 10.73
N GLY A 112 3.03 3.51 10.97
CA GLY A 112 4.08 4.18 11.75
C GLY A 112 4.10 3.79 13.22
N LEU A 113 2.92 3.68 13.86
CA LEU A 113 2.80 3.23 15.26
C LEU A 113 3.23 1.77 15.43
N THR A 114 2.86 0.90 14.50
CA THR A 114 3.22 -0.53 14.55
C THR A 114 4.63 -0.81 14.03
N ALA A 115 5.25 0.13 13.32
CA ALA A 115 6.68 0.09 13.02
C ALA A 115 7.54 0.24 14.29
N TYR A 116 7.03 0.90 15.35
CA TYR A 116 7.75 1.04 16.63
C TYR A 116 8.10 -0.30 17.30
N PRO A 117 7.16 -1.23 17.58
CA PRO A 117 7.51 -2.53 18.15
C PRO A 117 8.43 -3.32 17.22
N VAL A 118 8.22 -3.26 15.90
CA VAL A 118 9.11 -3.89 14.92
C VAL A 118 10.53 -3.34 15.03
N ALA A 119 10.70 -2.02 15.22
CA ALA A 119 11.99 -1.37 15.47
C ALA A 119 12.63 -1.84 16.77
N VAL A 120 11.86 -1.87 17.85
CA VAL A 120 12.38 -2.24 19.17
C VAL A 120 12.83 -3.70 19.22
N PHE A 121 12.02 -4.61 18.68
CA PHE A 121 12.29 -6.04 18.74
C PHE A 121 13.32 -6.52 17.71
N LEU A 122 13.36 -5.92 16.51
CA LEU A 122 14.25 -6.37 15.43
C LEU A 122 15.48 -5.47 15.21
N MET A 123 15.43 -4.19 15.62
CA MET A 123 16.52 -3.21 15.41
C MET A 123 17.14 -2.67 16.71
N GLY A 124 16.56 -2.94 17.88
CA GLY A 124 17.10 -2.56 19.19
C GLY A 124 16.57 -1.24 19.77
N LYS A 125 16.82 -1.02 21.07
CA LYS A 125 16.19 0.05 21.88
C LYS A 125 16.54 1.50 21.49
N SER A 126 17.70 1.76 20.87
CA SER A 126 18.11 3.13 20.54
C SER A 126 17.34 3.74 19.36
N ALA A 127 16.71 2.90 18.53
CA ALA A 127 15.95 3.34 17.36
C ALA A 127 14.53 3.83 17.71
N ALA A 128 14.01 3.52 18.91
CA ALA A 128 12.58 3.61 19.23
C ALA A 128 12.05 5.06 19.29
N GLY A 129 12.76 5.95 19.99
CA GLY A 129 12.36 7.35 20.15
C GLY A 129 12.53 8.19 18.88
N LEU A 130 13.49 7.82 18.02
CA LEU A 130 13.72 8.46 16.73
C LEU A 130 12.79 7.90 15.64
N ALA A 131 12.45 6.61 15.70
CA ALA A 131 11.64 5.90 14.71
C ALA A 131 10.27 6.54 14.48
N PHE A 132 9.59 7.01 15.52
CA PHE A 132 8.27 7.61 15.33
C PHE A 132 8.32 8.81 14.39
N TYR A 133 9.17 9.81 14.67
CA TYR A 133 9.32 10.98 13.79
C TYR A 133 10.06 10.66 12.48
N ALA A 134 11.06 9.77 12.52
CA ALA A 134 11.84 9.37 11.36
C ALA A 134 11.07 8.49 10.37
N TYR A 135 9.96 7.84 10.75
CA TYR A 135 9.16 7.02 9.85
C TYR A 135 7.77 7.57 9.55
N VAL A 136 7.07 8.17 10.53
CA VAL A 136 5.71 8.70 10.30
C VAL A 136 5.74 9.84 9.28
N ILE A 137 6.70 10.77 9.37
CA ILE A 137 6.79 11.90 8.44
C ILE A 137 7.11 11.41 7.02
N PRO A 138 8.14 10.58 6.78
CA PRO A 138 8.40 10.04 5.44
C PRO A 138 7.27 9.17 4.90
N PHE A 139 6.60 8.39 5.75
CA PHE A 139 5.43 7.62 5.33
C PHE A 139 4.28 8.52 4.91
N LEU A 140 4.04 9.63 5.62
CA LEU A 140 3.02 10.60 5.26
C LEU A 140 3.31 11.25 3.91
N VAL A 141 4.56 11.65 3.65
CA VAL A 141 4.98 12.22 2.35
C VAL A 141 4.84 11.18 1.23
N SER A 142 5.29 9.95 1.47
CA SER A 142 5.21 8.83 0.51
C SER A 142 3.77 8.49 0.13
N THR A 143 2.91 8.34 1.14
CA THR A 143 1.51 7.97 0.95
C THR A 143 0.69 9.12 0.36
N ALA A 144 1.01 10.38 0.69
CA ALA A 144 0.38 11.54 0.03
C ALA A 144 0.69 11.55 -1.48
N GLY A 145 1.96 11.32 -1.87
CA GLY A 145 2.32 11.20 -3.27
C GLY A 145 1.59 10.06 -3.97
N GLY A 146 1.57 8.87 -3.36
CA GLY A 146 0.83 7.73 -3.90
C GLY A 146 -0.68 7.95 -4.00
N ALA A 147 -1.28 8.62 -3.02
CA ALA A 147 -2.71 8.97 -3.01
C ALA A 147 -3.07 9.95 -4.12
N VAL A 148 -2.24 10.97 -4.38
CA VAL A 148 -2.44 11.91 -5.50
C VAL A 148 -2.37 11.17 -6.83
N ILE A 149 -1.33 10.36 -7.05
CA ILE A 149 -1.17 9.59 -8.30
C ILE A 149 -2.37 8.64 -8.51
N SER A 150 -2.80 7.95 -7.45
CA SER A 150 -3.96 7.06 -7.50
C SER A 150 -5.25 7.80 -7.80
N GLY A 151 -5.45 8.96 -7.17
CA GLY A 151 -6.60 9.82 -7.42
C GLY A 151 -6.67 10.16 -8.91
N VAL A 152 -5.60 10.72 -9.47
CA VAL A 152 -5.53 11.07 -10.90
C VAL A 152 -5.85 9.86 -11.78
N LEU A 153 -5.24 8.70 -11.51
CA LEU A 153 -5.43 7.48 -12.28
C LEU A 153 -6.88 6.97 -12.20
N ILE A 154 -7.43 6.81 -11.00
CA ILE A 154 -8.77 6.26 -10.79
C ILE A 154 -9.83 7.20 -11.37
N TYR A 155 -9.71 8.51 -11.15
CA TYR A 155 -10.64 9.48 -11.72
C TYR A 155 -10.55 9.53 -13.25
N SER A 156 -9.36 9.36 -13.83
CA SER A 156 -9.19 9.25 -15.29
C SER A 156 -9.88 8.00 -15.84
N LEU A 157 -9.70 6.85 -15.18
CA LEU A 157 -10.37 5.59 -15.55
C LEU A 157 -11.90 5.67 -15.40
N LYS A 158 -12.37 6.37 -14.36
CA LYS A 158 -13.80 6.64 -14.13
C LYS A 158 -14.38 7.53 -15.23
N LYS A 159 -13.69 8.62 -15.58
CA LYS A 159 -14.11 9.54 -16.65
C LYS A 159 -14.13 8.85 -18.03
N ALA A 160 -13.24 7.89 -18.25
CA ALA A 160 -13.22 7.08 -19.46
C ALA A 160 -14.28 5.95 -19.49
N ASN A 161 -15.09 5.78 -18.43
CA ASN A 161 -16.04 4.67 -18.25
C ASN A 161 -15.41 3.26 -18.26
N ILE A 162 -14.10 3.16 -18.06
CA ILE A 162 -13.36 1.88 -18.05
C ILE A 162 -13.41 1.24 -16.66
N LEU A 163 -13.42 2.07 -15.61
CA LEU A 163 -13.33 1.60 -14.22
C LEU A 163 -14.46 0.61 -13.86
N ALA A 164 -15.69 0.90 -14.24
CA ALA A 164 -16.84 0.03 -13.97
C ALA A 164 -16.67 -1.35 -14.62
N GLY A 165 -16.26 -1.39 -15.88
CA GLY A 165 -15.99 -2.65 -16.58
C GLY A 165 -14.83 -3.43 -15.96
N MET A 166 -13.80 -2.77 -15.45
CA MET A 166 -12.72 -3.43 -14.70
C MET A 166 -13.21 -4.02 -13.39
N GLN A 167 -14.08 -3.32 -12.67
CA GLN A 167 -14.67 -3.79 -11.40
C GLN A 167 -15.59 -4.98 -11.61
N GLU A 168 -16.48 -4.91 -12.60
CA GLU A 168 -17.36 -6.02 -12.99
C GLU A 168 -16.54 -7.24 -13.43
N ALA A 169 -15.48 -7.01 -14.23
CA ALA A 169 -14.56 -8.06 -14.67
C ALA A 169 -13.80 -8.73 -13.51
N MET A 170 -13.72 -8.06 -12.36
CA MET A 170 -13.20 -8.60 -11.10
C MET A 170 -14.31 -9.12 -10.19
N GLY A 171 -15.60 -8.89 -10.45
CA GLY A 171 -16.67 -9.21 -9.50
C GLY A 171 -16.56 -8.39 -8.21
N GLN A 172 -16.35 -7.07 -8.38
CA GLN A 172 -16.58 -6.03 -7.38
C GLN A 172 -17.98 -5.44 -7.58
#